data_AF-A0A9Q9HM78-F1
#
_entry.id   AF-A0A9Q9HM78-F1
#
_cell.length_a   1.000
_cell.length_b   1.000
_cell.length_c   1.000
_cell.angle_alpha   90.00
_cell.angle_beta   90.00
_cell.angle_gamma   90.00
#
_symmetry.space_group_name_H-M   'P 1'
#
loop_
_entity.id
_entity.type
_entity.pdbx_description
1 polymer ?
#
loop_
_entity_poly.entity_id
_entity_poly.type
_entity_poly.pdbx_seq_one_letter_code
_entity_poly.pdbx_strand_id
1 'polypeptide(L)'
;MAGKVEARKAALREKLVEAAEIRIARDGAGALRARDMAQDAGCALGAIYNAFDDLNAIIMAVNGRTFCRLGAAVRASVADAGAEPPTARLILMSNAYLHFAIGNTNLWRALFDLQMTAEGPVPGWYLDALEGLFANIARPVGELFPGMGAEETGLMVRALFSSVHGIVLLGLERRISGVPPEQIETMIAQVLNQIGKQ
;
A
#
# COMPACT_ATOMS: atom_id res chain seq x y z
N MET A 1 27.24 -26.24 -5.34
CA MET A 1 26.46 -26.35 -4.07
C MET A 1 25.77 -25.04 -3.67
N ALA A 2 26.37 -23.86 -3.90
CA ALA A 2 25.77 -22.56 -3.59
C ALA A 2 24.32 -22.37 -4.12
N GLY A 3 24.04 -22.74 -5.37
CA GLY A 3 22.68 -22.60 -5.94
C GLY A 3 21.59 -23.41 -5.23
N LYS A 4 21.90 -24.57 -4.63
CA LYS A 4 20.91 -25.35 -3.86
C LYS A 4 20.59 -24.73 -2.50
N VAL A 5 21.56 -24.04 -1.89
CA VAL A 5 21.38 -23.35 -0.62
C VAL A 5 20.54 -22.09 -0.83
N GLU A 6 20.88 -21.29 -1.84
CA GLU A 6 20.09 -20.09 -2.19
C GLU A 6 18.65 -20.43 -2.59
N ALA A 7 18.44 -21.48 -3.39
CA ALA A 7 17.09 -21.93 -3.74
C ALA A 7 16.27 -22.37 -2.52
N ARG A 8 16.90 -23.05 -1.55
CA ARG A 8 16.23 -23.43 -0.29
C ARG A 8 15.90 -22.21 0.57
N LYS A 9 16.80 -21.24 0.66
CA LYS A 9 16.57 -19.98 1.37
C LYS A 9 15.44 -19.18 0.74
N ALA A 10 15.42 -19.06 -0.59
CA ALA A 10 14.34 -18.40 -1.33
C ALA A 10 12.99 -19.10 -1.12
N ALA A 11 12.94 -20.44 -1.20
CA ALA A 11 11.72 -21.20 -0.95
C ALA A 11 11.21 -21.04 0.50
N LEU A 12 12.11 -20.97 1.49
CA LEU A 12 11.74 -20.67 2.87
C LEU A 12 11.21 -19.24 3.01
N ARG A 13 11.83 -18.27 2.34
CA ARG A 13 11.35 -16.87 2.33
C ARG A 13 9.92 -16.79 1.80
N GLU A 14 9.63 -17.40 0.66
CA GLU A 14 8.28 -17.39 0.09
C GLU A 14 7.24 -18.01 1.05
N LYS A 15 7.55 -19.17 1.66
CA LYS A 15 6.67 -19.80 2.65
C LYS A 15 6.39 -18.90 3.86
N LEU A 16 7.42 -18.23 4.37
CA LEU A 16 7.28 -17.31 5.50
C LEU A 16 6.43 -16.09 5.11
N VAL A 17 6.59 -15.55 3.89
CA VAL A 17 5.76 -14.44 3.41
C VAL A 17 4.30 -14.87 3.22
N GLU A 18 4.05 -16.06 2.66
CA GLU A 18 2.70 -16.61 2.52
C GLU A 18 2.01 -16.81 3.89
N ALA A 19 2.69 -17.45 4.84
CA ALA A 19 2.16 -17.64 6.19
C ALA A 19 1.89 -16.29 6.88
N ALA A 20 2.79 -15.32 6.72
CA ALA A 20 2.64 -14.00 7.31
C ALA A 20 1.48 -13.23 6.67
N GLU A 21 1.30 -13.30 5.35
CA GLU A 21 0.20 -12.67 4.63
C GLU A 21 -1.15 -13.19 5.12
N ILE A 22 -1.30 -14.51 5.27
CA ILE A 22 -2.53 -15.13 5.81
C ILE A 22 -2.80 -14.64 7.24
N ARG A 23 -1.77 -14.63 8.09
CA ARG A 23 -1.91 -14.23 9.49
C ARG A 23 -2.19 -12.74 9.66
N ILE A 24 -1.52 -11.88 8.89
CA ILE A 24 -1.80 -10.44 8.88
C ILE A 24 -3.22 -10.21 8.38
N ALA A 25 -3.65 -10.86 7.30
CA ALA A 25 -5.01 -10.69 6.78
C ALA A 25 -6.08 -11.03 7.84
N ARG A 26 -5.85 -12.07 8.66
CA ARG A 26 -6.77 -12.49 9.71
C ARG A 26 -6.69 -11.64 10.98
N ASP A 27 -5.48 -11.43 11.51
CA ASP A 27 -5.25 -10.96 12.89
C ASP A 27 -4.57 -9.57 12.96
N GLY A 28 -4.14 -9.02 11.84
CA GLY A 28 -3.35 -7.79 11.77
C GLY A 28 -1.85 -7.99 12.02
N ALA A 29 -1.05 -7.03 11.56
CA ALA A 29 0.42 -7.10 11.65
C ALA A 29 0.94 -7.09 13.09
N GLY A 30 0.32 -6.31 13.98
CA GLY A 30 0.71 -6.25 15.40
C GLY A 30 0.55 -7.58 16.15
N ALA A 31 -0.24 -8.51 15.61
CA ALA A 31 -0.40 -9.83 16.20
C ALA A 31 0.79 -10.77 15.90
N LEU A 32 1.62 -10.49 14.88
CA LEU A 32 2.67 -11.42 14.41
C LEU A 32 3.64 -11.82 15.53
N ARG A 33 3.91 -13.12 15.64
CA ARG A 33 4.90 -13.69 16.57
C ARG A 33 5.79 -14.68 15.83
N ALA A 34 7.09 -14.65 16.09
CA ALA A 34 8.05 -15.49 15.38
C ALA A 34 7.82 -17.00 15.61
N ARG A 35 7.33 -17.39 16.80
CA ARG A 35 7.02 -18.80 17.09
C ARG A 35 5.84 -19.31 16.26
N ASP A 36 4.76 -18.55 16.20
CA ASP A 36 3.59 -18.87 15.38
C ASP A 36 4.00 -18.96 13.90
N MET A 37 4.80 -18.01 13.43
CA MET A 37 5.34 -18.01 12.06
C MET A 37 6.16 -19.26 11.75
N ALA A 38 6.98 -19.73 12.69
CA ALA A 38 7.79 -20.93 12.52
C ALA A 38 6.90 -22.18 12.41
N GLN A 39 5.83 -22.24 13.21
CA GLN A 39 4.83 -23.30 13.16
C GLN A 39 4.06 -23.28 11.83
N ASP A 40 3.56 -22.11 11.42
CA ASP A 40 2.77 -21.93 10.19
C ASP A 40 3.59 -22.26 8.95
N ALA A 41 4.87 -21.88 8.91
CA ALA A 41 5.79 -22.17 7.81
C ALA A 41 6.43 -23.57 7.88
N GLY A 42 6.21 -24.32 8.97
CA GLY A 42 6.79 -25.65 9.20
C GLY A 42 8.32 -25.63 9.29
N CYS A 43 8.90 -24.61 9.92
CA CYS A 43 10.35 -24.46 10.06
C CYS A 43 10.77 -24.27 11.53
N ALA A 44 12.08 -24.41 11.80
CA ALA A 44 12.62 -24.05 13.12
C ALA A 44 12.64 -22.51 13.29
N LEU A 45 12.50 -22.03 14.53
CA LEU A 45 12.54 -20.59 14.82
C LEU A 45 13.81 -19.90 14.31
N GLY A 46 14.98 -20.54 14.48
CA GLY A 46 16.25 -20.01 13.97
C GLY A 46 16.32 -19.93 12.44
N ALA A 47 15.50 -20.73 11.72
CA ALA A 47 15.45 -20.68 10.26
C ALA A 47 14.81 -19.39 9.75
N ILE A 48 13.92 -18.76 10.54
CA ILE A 48 13.34 -17.45 10.22
C ILE A 48 14.45 -16.41 10.14
N TYR A 49 15.29 -16.34 11.16
CA TYR A 49 16.37 -15.35 11.27
C TYR A 49 17.53 -15.61 10.30
N ASN A 50 17.60 -16.81 9.71
CA ASN A 50 18.50 -17.09 8.58
C ASN A 50 17.92 -16.57 7.24
N ALA A 51 16.60 -16.43 7.16
CA ALA A 51 15.87 -16.02 5.97
C ALA A 51 15.57 -14.51 5.94
N PHE A 52 15.29 -13.90 7.09
CA PHE A 52 14.95 -12.49 7.29
C PHE A 52 15.65 -11.95 8.53
N ASP A 53 16.02 -10.67 8.52
CA ASP A 53 16.72 -10.06 9.65
C ASP A 53 15.82 -9.97 10.90
N ASP A 54 14.54 -9.65 10.70
CA ASP A 54 13.54 -9.59 11.75
C ASP A 54 12.11 -9.80 11.19
N LEU A 55 11.10 -9.69 12.05
CA LEU A 55 9.70 -9.77 11.64
C LEU A 55 9.25 -8.57 10.79
N ASN A 56 9.86 -7.39 10.97
CA ASN A 56 9.55 -6.22 10.16
C ASN A 56 9.95 -6.44 8.70
N ALA A 57 11.06 -7.14 8.44
CA ALA A 57 11.49 -7.53 7.11
C ALA A 57 10.50 -8.50 6.43
N ILE A 58 9.81 -9.35 7.20
CA ILE A 58 8.72 -10.20 6.69
C ILE A 58 7.49 -9.34 6.38
N ILE A 59 7.12 -8.41 7.29
CA ILE A 59 6.00 -7.48 7.07
C ILE A 59 6.25 -6.63 5.82
N MET A 60 7.47 -6.12 5.61
CA MET A 60 7.85 -5.39 4.40
C MET A 60 7.64 -6.24 3.14
N ALA A 61 8.02 -7.52 3.16
CA ALA A 61 7.82 -8.41 2.02
C ALA A 61 6.32 -8.66 1.74
N VAL A 62 5.49 -8.82 2.78
CA VAL A 62 4.03 -8.88 2.64
C VAL A 62 3.48 -7.56 2.08
N ASN A 63 3.93 -6.42 2.61
CA ASN A 63 3.56 -5.09 2.12
C ASN A 63 3.94 -4.89 0.65
N GLY A 64 5.06 -5.46 0.19
CA GLY A 64 5.42 -5.51 -1.23
C GLY A 64 4.34 -6.20 -2.08
N ARG A 65 3.84 -7.36 -1.65
CA ARG A 65 2.71 -8.04 -2.31
C ARG A 65 1.43 -7.19 -2.26
N THR A 66 1.17 -6.55 -1.13
CA THR A 66 0.03 -5.62 -0.95
C THR A 66 0.12 -4.43 -1.92
N PHE A 67 1.29 -3.82 -2.10
CA PHE A 67 1.51 -2.76 -3.08
C PHE A 67 1.26 -3.22 -4.51
N CYS A 68 1.73 -4.42 -4.90
CA CYS A 68 1.45 -4.98 -6.22
C CYS A 68 -0.05 -5.14 -6.45
N ARG A 69 -0.78 -5.69 -5.47
CA ARG A 69 -2.24 -5.89 -5.54
C ARG A 69 -3.00 -4.56 -5.60
N LEU A 70 -2.63 -3.59 -4.75
CA LEU A 70 -3.21 -2.26 -4.76
C LEU A 70 -2.96 -1.55 -6.10
N GLY A 71 -1.73 -1.60 -6.60
CA GLY A 71 -1.38 -0.99 -7.88
C GLY A 71 -2.12 -1.60 -9.06
N ALA A 72 -2.36 -2.92 -9.04
CA ALA A 72 -3.19 -3.59 -10.03
C ALA A 72 -4.64 -3.10 -9.97
N ALA A 73 -5.23 -2.98 -8.77
CA ALA A 73 -6.59 -2.47 -8.59
C ALA A 73 -6.75 -1.01 -9.08
N VAL A 74 -5.78 -0.15 -8.75
CA VAL A 74 -5.74 1.25 -9.20
C VAL A 74 -5.60 1.36 -10.72
N ARG A 75 -4.71 0.59 -11.34
CA ARG A 75 -4.55 0.61 -12.81
C ARG A 75 -5.81 0.09 -13.52
N ALA A 76 -6.43 -0.97 -12.97
CA ALA A 76 -7.64 -1.53 -13.52
C ALA A 76 -8.82 -0.53 -13.48
N SER A 77 -8.92 0.31 -12.45
CA SER A 77 -10.03 1.27 -12.32
C SER A 77 -10.03 2.38 -13.36
N VAL A 78 -8.92 2.59 -14.06
CA VAL A 78 -8.77 3.62 -15.11
C VAL A 78 -8.42 3.05 -16.48
N ALA A 79 -8.43 1.72 -16.66
CA ALA A 79 -8.02 1.07 -17.90
C ALA A 79 -8.83 1.56 -19.12
N ASP A 80 -10.14 1.73 -18.95
CA ASP A 80 -11.06 2.20 -19.99
C ASP A 80 -11.44 3.68 -19.84
N ALA A 81 -10.86 4.38 -18.86
CA ALA A 81 -11.17 5.77 -18.54
C ALA A 81 -10.15 6.75 -19.16
N GLY A 82 -9.41 6.34 -20.19
CA GLY A 82 -8.33 7.16 -20.77
C GLY A 82 -8.78 8.54 -21.27
N ALA A 83 -10.01 8.61 -21.79
CA ALA A 83 -10.64 9.84 -22.29
C ALA A 83 -11.32 10.70 -21.21
N GLU A 84 -11.46 10.17 -19.98
CA GLU A 84 -12.06 10.91 -18.88
C GLU A 84 -11.15 12.05 -18.41
N PRO A 85 -11.72 13.16 -17.89
CA PRO A 85 -10.94 14.24 -17.32
C PRO A 85 -9.97 13.75 -16.24
N PRO A 86 -8.80 14.38 -16.05
CA PRO A 86 -7.81 13.96 -15.05
C PRO A 86 -8.39 13.82 -13.64
N THR A 87 -9.29 14.73 -13.24
CA THR A 87 -9.99 14.70 -11.94
C THR A 87 -10.89 13.48 -11.80
N ALA A 88 -11.62 13.10 -12.85
CA ALA A 88 -12.46 11.91 -12.84
C ALA A 88 -11.63 10.63 -12.66
N ARG A 89 -10.46 10.54 -13.32
CA ARG A 89 -9.52 9.42 -13.14
C ARG A 89 -8.94 9.39 -11.72
N LEU A 90 -8.61 10.55 -11.13
CA LEU A 90 -8.19 10.62 -9.72
C LEU A 90 -9.27 10.09 -8.76
N ILE A 91 -10.55 10.40 -9.02
CA ILE A 91 -11.68 9.88 -8.23
C ILE A 91 -11.80 8.35 -8.40
N LEU A 92 -11.73 7.83 -9.62
CA LEU A 92 -11.77 6.38 -9.89
C LEU A 92 -10.64 5.63 -9.19
N MET A 93 -9.42 6.16 -9.21
CA MET A 93 -8.28 5.57 -8.50
C MET A 93 -8.46 5.63 -6.98
N SER A 94 -9.03 6.72 -6.46
CA SER A 94 -9.29 6.90 -5.02
C SER A 94 -10.39 5.97 -4.51
N ASN A 95 -11.43 5.73 -5.31
CA ASN A 95 -12.46 4.73 -4.99
C ASN A 95 -11.89 3.31 -5.03
N ALA A 96 -11.02 2.99 -5.99
CA ALA A 96 -10.31 1.71 -6.01
C ALA A 96 -9.42 1.52 -4.77
N TYR A 97 -8.77 2.57 -4.30
CA TYR A 97 -8.02 2.57 -3.04
C TYR A 97 -8.93 2.29 -1.83
N LEU A 98 -10.09 2.96 -1.75
CA LEU A 98 -11.09 2.70 -0.71
C LEU A 98 -11.58 1.25 -0.73
N HIS A 99 -12.00 0.73 -1.88
CA HIS A 99 -12.49 -0.64 -2.01
C HIS A 99 -11.41 -1.67 -1.68
N PHE A 100 -10.16 -1.40 -2.07
CA PHE A 100 -9.02 -2.22 -1.66
C PHE A 100 -8.86 -2.22 -0.14
N ALA A 101 -8.93 -1.05 0.50
CA ALA A 101 -8.86 -0.91 1.95
C ALA A 101 -9.98 -1.68 2.65
N ILE A 102 -11.23 -1.60 2.17
CA ILE A 102 -12.37 -2.35 2.72
C ILE A 102 -12.17 -3.86 2.58
N GLY A 103 -11.76 -4.32 1.39
CA GLY A 103 -11.59 -5.75 1.11
C GLY A 103 -10.35 -6.38 1.76
N ASN A 104 -9.39 -5.57 2.20
CA ASN A 104 -8.09 -6.02 2.68
C ASN A 104 -7.62 -5.26 3.94
N THR A 105 -8.56 -4.86 4.82
CA THR A 105 -8.31 -3.90 5.92
C THR A 105 -7.02 -4.14 6.68
N ASN A 106 -6.76 -5.37 7.14
CA ASN A 106 -5.57 -5.65 7.93
C ASN A 106 -4.27 -5.58 7.12
N LEU A 107 -4.26 -6.03 5.87
CA LEU A 107 -3.11 -5.91 4.97
C LEU A 107 -2.86 -4.45 4.57
N TRP A 108 -3.93 -3.70 4.35
CA TRP A 108 -3.87 -2.26 4.07
C TRP A 108 -3.32 -1.48 5.26
N ARG A 109 -3.80 -1.77 6.48
CA ARG A 109 -3.28 -1.17 7.73
C ARG A 109 -1.79 -1.48 7.93
N ALA A 110 -1.35 -2.70 7.61
CA ALA A 110 0.04 -3.11 7.74
C ALA A 110 1.03 -2.23 6.93
N LEU A 111 0.57 -1.57 5.86
CA LEU A 111 1.37 -0.60 5.10
C LEU A 111 1.77 0.62 5.95
N PHE A 112 0.95 0.99 6.93
CA PHE A 112 1.06 2.21 7.73
C PHE A 112 1.42 1.95 9.20
N ASP A 113 1.04 0.79 9.74
CA ASP A 113 1.37 0.38 11.12
C ASP A 113 2.88 0.10 11.27
N LEU A 114 3.56 -0.26 10.17
CA LEU A 114 5.00 -0.45 10.15
C LEU A 114 5.71 0.90 10.30
N GLN A 115 6.39 1.07 11.44
CA GLN A 115 7.15 2.29 11.73
C GLN A 115 8.36 2.40 10.80
N MET A 116 8.20 3.13 9.70
CA MET A 116 9.26 3.47 8.77
C MET A 116 9.38 4.99 8.72
N THR A 117 10.56 5.51 9.04
CA THR A 117 10.86 6.94 8.91
C THR A 117 11.65 7.18 7.64
N ALA A 118 11.51 8.36 7.04
CA ALA A 118 12.30 8.76 5.87
C ALA A 118 13.82 8.79 6.14
N GLU A 119 14.20 8.90 7.42
CA GLU A 119 15.57 8.92 7.91
C GLU A 119 16.13 7.51 8.20
N GLY A 120 15.27 6.49 8.21
CA GLY A 120 15.63 5.10 8.49
C GLY A 120 16.01 4.32 7.24
N PRO A 121 16.68 3.15 7.39
CA PRO A 121 17.05 2.32 6.25
C PRO A 121 15.80 1.68 5.64
N VAL A 122 15.36 2.18 4.48
CA VAL A 122 14.32 1.58 3.66
C VAL A 122 14.94 0.84 2.48
N PRO A 123 14.64 -0.45 2.25
CA PRO A 123 15.15 -1.16 1.08
C PRO A 123 14.71 -0.51 -0.24
N GLY A 124 15.62 -0.39 -1.21
CA GLY A 124 15.32 0.26 -2.51
C GLY A 124 14.11 -0.33 -3.23
N TRP A 125 13.97 -1.66 -3.25
CA TRP A 125 12.82 -2.33 -3.86
C TRP A 125 11.46 -1.94 -3.25
N TYR A 126 11.44 -1.54 -1.97
CA TYR A 126 10.24 -1.08 -1.29
C TYR A 126 9.89 0.35 -1.70
N LEU A 127 10.91 1.21 -1.86
CA LEU A 127 10.76 2.56 -2.40
C LEU A 127 10.27 2.50 -3.85
N ASP A 128 10.86 1.65 -4.69
CA ASP A 128 10.46 1.46 -6.09
C ASP A 128 8.98 1.05 -6.20
N ALA A 129 8.51 0.16 -5.32
CA ALA A 129 7.11 -0.26 -5.28
C ALA A 129 6.17 0.90 -4.90
N LEU A 130 6.57 1.73 -3.92
CA LEU A 130 5.82 2.91 -3.51
C LEU A 130 5.81 3.98 -4.62
N GLU A 131 6.94 4.24 -5.26
CA GLU A 131 7.07 5.16 -6.38
C GLU A 131 6.19 4.72 -7.56
N GLY A 132 6.15 3.42 -7.86
CA GLY A 132 5.28 2.85 -8.88
C GLY A 132 3.78 3.08 -8.61
N LEU A 133 3.36 3.16 -7.34
CA LEU A 133 2.00 3.55 -6.97
C LEU A 133 1.77 5.04 -7.22
N PHE A 134 2.69 5.89 -6.76
CA PHE A 134 2.60 7.34 -6.90
C PHE A 134 2.66 7.81 -8.36
N ALA A 135 3.37 7.09 -9.22
CA ALA A 135 3.40 7.35 -10.66
C ALA A 135 1.99 7.34 -11.31
N ASN A 136 1.06 6.50 -10.81
CA ASN A 136 -0.32 6.48 -11.32
C ASN A 136 -1.06 7.79 -11.02
N ILE A 137 -0.74 8.45 -9.90
CA ILE A 137 -1.33 9.72 -9.47
C ILE A 137 -0.61 10.90 -10.16
N ALA A 138 0.71 10.81 -10.33
CA ALA A 138 1.53 11.87 -10.91
C ALA A 138 1.09 12.24 -12.33
N ARG A 139 0.67 11.27 -13.14
CA ARG A 139 0.20 11.50 -14.51
C ARG A 139 -1.00 12.47 -14.58
N PRO A 140 -2.17 12.19 -13.98
CA PRO A 140 -3.28 13.13 -14.01
C PRO A 140 -2.99 14.44 -13.27
N VAL A 141 -2.11 14.45 -12.27
CA VAL A 141 -1.67 15.71 -11.63
C VAL A 141 -0.92 16.60 -12.63
N GLY A 142 0.01 16.05 -13.41
CA GLY A 142 0.72 16.79 -14.46
C GLY A 142 -0.21 17.31 -15.56
N GLU A 143 -1.30 16.60 -15.86
CA GLU A 143 -2.32 17.05 -16.80
C GLU A 143 -3.19 18.19 -16.24
N LEU A 144 -3.47 18.20 -14.93
CA LEU A 144 -4.18 19.31 -14.26
C LEU A 144 -3.32 20.56 -14.12
N PHE A 145 -2.01 20.40 -13.97
CA PHE A 145 -1.06 21.50 -13.77
C PHE A 145 0.13 21.42 -14.75
N PRO A 146 -0.06 21.72 -16.05
CA PRO A 146 0.98 21.52 -17.08
C PRO A 146 2.29 22.31 -16.88
N GLY A 147 2.27 23.34 -16.03
CA GLY A 147 3.45 24.16 -15.69
C GLY A 147 4.14 23.78 -14.38
N MET A 148 3.64 22.79 -13.64
CA MET A 148 4.19 22.39 -12.34
C MET A 148 5.49 21.60 -12.52
N GLY A 149 6.51 21.94 -11.73
CA GLY A 149 7.80 21.22 -11.75
C GLY A 149 7.68 19.79 -11.23
N ALA A 150 8.68 18.94 -11.50
CA ALA A 150 8.68 17.54 -11.07
C ALA A 150 8.67 17.39 -9.53
N GLU A 151 9.44 18.23 -8.83
CA GLU A 151 9.48 18.26 -7.35
C GLU A 151 8.13 18.66 -6.76
N GLU A 152 7.55 19.76 -7.26
CA GLU A 152 6.22 20.24 -6.86
C GLU A 152 5.12 19.21 -7.16
N THR A 153 5.20 18.53 -8.30
CA THR A 153 4.30 17.42 -8.66
C THR A 153 4.40 16.30 -7.63
N GLY A 154 5.62 15.93 -7.21
CA GLY A 154 5.84 14.93 -6.17
C GLY A 154 5.21 15.33 -4.83
N LEU A 155 5.30 16.60 -4.43
CA LEU A 155 4.64 17.13 -3.24
C LEU A 155 3.12 17.09 -3.36
N MET A 156 2.57 17.50 -4.51
CA MET A 156 1.13 17.47 -4.77
C MET A 156 0.58 16.04 -4.72
N VAL A 157 1.27 15.07 -5.33
CA VAL A 157 0.91 13.65 -5.26
C VAL A 157 0.82 13.17 -3.81
N ARG A 158 1.82 13.49 -2.98
CA ARG A 158 1.82 13.14 -1.55
C ARG A 158 0.69 13.83 -0.79
N ALA A 159 0.39 15.09 -1.09
CA ALA A 159 -0.70 15.84 -0.46
C ALA A 159 -2.07 15.23 -0.80
N LEU A 160 -2.31 14.90 -2.08
CA LEU A 160 -3.55 14.27 -2.54
C LEU A 160 -3.71 12.87 -1.94
N PHE A 161 -2.65 12.05 -1.97
CA PHE A 161 -2.63 10.74 -1.32
C PHE A 161 -2.98 10.86 0.17
N SER A 162 -2.33 11.77 0.89
CA SER A 162 -2.56 11.97 2.33
C SER A 162 -4.00 12.42 2.63
N SER A 163 -4.57 13.27 1.77
CA SER A 163 -5.95 13.75 1.90
C SER A 163 -6.96 12.61 1.75
N VAL A 164 -6.83 11.81 0.68
CA VAL A 164 -7.69 10.63 0.45
C VAL A 164 -7.47 9.59 1.54
N HIS A 165 -6.22 9.30 1.90
CA HIS A 165 -5.90 8.36 2.97
C HIS A 165 -6.55 8.77 4.30
N GLY A 166 -6.49 10.04 4.69
CA GLY A 166 -7.12 10.54 5.91
C GLY A 166 -8.64 10.36 5.93
N ILE A 167 -9.31 10.66 4.81
CA ILE A 167 -10.77 10.45 4.67
C ILE A 167 -11.10 8.96 4.84
N VAL A 168 -10.37 8.08 4.14
CA VAL A 168 -10.59 6.63 4.17
C VAL A 168 -10.29 6.06 5.56
N LEU A 169 -9.14 6.40 6.14
CA LEU A 169 -8.70 5.88 7.45
C LEU A 169 -9.69 6.23 8.55
N LEU A 170 -10.01 7.51 8.69
CA LEU A 170 -10.91 7.96 9.76
C LEU A 170 -12.33 7.44 9.58
N GLY A 171 -12.80 7.33 8.32
CA GLY A 171 -14.11 6.81 7.99
C GLY A 171 -14.24 5.31 8.24
N LEU A 172 -13.27 4.50 7.81
CA LEU A 172 -13.27 3.06 8.03
C LEU A 172 -13.09 2.69 9.52
N GLU A 173 -12.31 3.47 10.28
CA GLU A 173 -12.19 3.32 11.72
C GLU A 173 -13.39 3.88 12.51
N ARG A 174 -14.38 4.47 11.82
CA ARG A 174 -15.57 5.10 12.43
C ARG A 174 -15.21 6.07 13.56
N ARG A 175 -14.15 6.85 13.35
CA ARG A 175 -13.70 7.85 14.32
C ARG A 175 -14.76 8.94 14.43
N ILE A 176 -14.88 9.58 15.59
CA ILE A 176 -15.84 10.67 15.83
C ILE A 176 -15.67 11.85 14.86
N SER A 177 -14.47 12.03 14.31
CA SER A 177 -14.12 13.05 13.32
C SER A 177 -14.11 12.52 11.89
N GLY A 178 -14.46 11.25 11.68
CA GLY A 178 -14.42 10.60 10.38
C GLY A 178 -15.66 10.90 9.54
N VAL A 179 -15.48 10.85 8.22
CA VAL A 179 -16.61 10.86 7.28
C VAL A 179 -17.42 9.56 7.48
N PRO A 180 -18.76 9.62 7.54
CA PRO A 180 -19.59 8.41 7.63
C PRO A 180 -19.28 7.43 6.48
N PRO A 181 -19.22 6.10 6.71
CA PRO A 181 -18.82 5.13 5.70
C PRO A 181 -19.56 5.24 4.36
N GLU A 182 -20.87 5.51 4.41
CA GLU A 182 -21.74 5.67 3.25
C GLU A 182 -21.50 6.98 2.46
N GLN A 183 -20.73 7.92 3.01
CA GLN A 183 -20.39 9.20 2.39
C GLN A 183 -18.92 9.30 1.94
N ILE A 184 -18.10 8.28 2.18
CA ILE A 184 -16.65 8.34 1.88
C ILE A 184 -16.42 8.65 0.39
N GLU A 185 -17.05 7.91 -0.53
CA GLU A 185 -16.89 8.14 -1.97
C GLU A 185 -17.37 9.54 -2.40
N THR A 186 -18.50 10.00 -1.84
CA THR A 186 -19.02 11.35 -2.07
C THR A 186 -18.00 12.40 -1.64
N MET A 187 -17.41 12.26 -0.46
CA MET A 187 -16.44 13.23 0.06
C MET A 187 -15.11 13.20 -0.69
N ILE A 188 -14.63 12.03 -1.11
CA ILE A 188 -13.48 11.89 -2.01
C ILE A 188 -13.73 12.69 -3.29
N ALA A 189 -14.88 12.46 -3.94
CA ALA A 189 -15.24 13.16 -5.16
C ALA A 189 -15.35 14.68 -4.94
N GLN A 190 -15.98 15.13 -3.86
CA GLN A 190 -16.12 16.55 -3.56
C GLN A 190 -14.77 17.25 -3.37
N VAL A 191 -13.86 16.65 -2.61
CA VAL A 191 -12.51 17.21 -2.36
C VAL A 191 -11.71 17.25 -3.65
N LEU A 192 -11.65 16.13 -4.39
CA LEU A 192 -10.87 16.05 -5.63
C LEU A 192 -11.42 16.97 -6.73
N ASN A 193 -12.74 17.17 -6.77
CA ASN A 193 -13.36 18.12 -7.68
C ASN A 193 -12.98 19.58 -7.40
N GLN A 194 -12.37 19.92 -6.25
CA GLN A 194 -11.84 21.27 -6.03
C GLN A 194 -10.42 21.46 -6.57
N ILE A 195 -9.73 20.37 -6.93
CA ILE A 195 -8.35 20.43 -7.40
C ILE A 195 -8.32 20.86 -8.87
N GLY A 196 -7.54 21.90 -9.17
CA GLY A 196 -7.35 22.39 -10.53
C GLY A 196 -8.51 23.20 -11.09
N LYS A 197 -9.52 23.54 -10.27
CA LYS A 197 -10.51 24.55 -10.64
C LYS A 197 -9.85 25.93 -10.64
N GLN A 198 -9.94 26.62 -11.77
CA GLN A 198 -9.63 28.05 -11.90
C GLN A 198 -10.88 28.87 -11.62
#